data_AF-A0A6A5SMD1-F1
#
_entry.id   AF-A0A6A5SMD1-F1
#
_cell.length_a   1.000
_cell.length_b   1.000
_cell.length_c   1.000
_cell.angle_alpha   90.00
_cell.angle_beta   90.00
_cell.angle_gamma   90.00
#
_symmetry.space_group_name_H-M   'P 1'
#
loop_
_entity.id
_entity.type
_entity.pdbx_description
1 polymer ?
#
loop_
_entity_poly.entity_id
_entity_poly.type
_entity_poly.pdbx_seq_one_letter_code
_entity_poly.pdbx_strand_id
1 'polypeptide(L)'
;MLIHFKRFIAGSTIIALRLRRCKKLCTKSRVSAIKKTLSTKNLRRKPLEKTSTLSSKRVRAREGQVTQNPQHLRPSTVDDEEEAAWYMGPKYTIDDRILGRLLDVYIFSITYEIPGLRLATMLAWQRLYAVNAYIPSAENVRNVYERIPFSSGLTNYLAHCHAFEYPVESIDCNVWETLPGEFLTEVIIVALRSVQGKGSDLVRPDHRWCDLHEHKTKGEKAVCQSSAGRLADLDMEYKAAKAVKSKQAAIQEGGLPMIQGNRHAR
;
A
#
# COMPACT_ATOMS: atom_id res chain seq x y z
N MET A 1 32.31 23.39 -11.61
CA MET A 1 30.93 23.14 -12.11
C MET A 1 30.87 22.05 -13.21
N LEU A 2 31.77 22.04 -14.21
CA LEU A 2 31.75 21.04 -15.31
C LEU A 2 31.94 19.56 -14.90
N ILE A 3 32.66 19.26 -13.82
CA ILE A 3 32.91 17.87 -13.37
C ILE A 3 31.62 17.21 -12.82
N HIS A 4 30.75 18.00 -12.19
CA HIS A 4 29.46 17.51 -11.67
C HIS A 4 28.44 17.26 -12.79
N PHE A 5 28.49 18.02 -13.88
CA PHE A 5 27.62 17.82 -15.05
C PHE A 5 27.95 16.53 -15.82
N LYS A 6 29.24 16.17 -15.93
CA LYS A 6 29.65 14.90 -16.55
C LYS A 6 29.19 13.67 -15.75
N ARG A 7 29.18 13.74 -14.42
CA ARG A 7 28.65 12.66 -13.55
C ARG A 7 27.12 12.55 -13.62
N PHE A 8 26.41 13.67 -13.79
CA PHE A 8 24.96 13.70 -14.00
C PHE A 8 24.53 13.03 -15.33
N ILE A 9 25.24 13.30 -16.44
CA ILE A 9 24.97 12.65 -17.74
C ILE A 9 25.26 11.14 -17.68
N ALA A 10 26.31 10.73 -16.97
CA ALA A 10 26.66 9.31 -16.81
C ALA A 10 25.61 8.54 -15.97
N GLY A 11 25.08 9.14 -14.89
CA GLY A 11 24.05 8.49 -14.05
C GLY A 11 22.70 8.37 -14.78
N SER A 12 22.29 9.41 -15.50
CA SER A 12 21.03 9.42 -16.27
C SER A 12 21.06 8.47 -17.47
N THR A 13 22.22 8.28 -18.11
CA THR A 13 22.38 7.26 -19.16
C THR A 13 22.32 5.84 -18.60
N ILE A 14 22.86 5.57 -17.40
CA ILE A 14 22.75 4.24 -16.76
C ILE A 14 21.28 3.91 -16.44
N ILE A 15 20.52 4.86 -15.89
CA ILE A 15 19.10 4.66 -15.58
C ILE A 15 18.29 4.46 -16.88
N ALA A 16 18.53 5.29 -17.90
CA ALA A 16 17.86 5.13 -19.21
C ALA A 16 18.20 3.80 -19.89
N LEU A 17 19.45 3.32 -19.78
CA LEU A 17 19.87 2.01 -20.30
C LEU A 17 19.24 0.87 -19.52
N ARG A 18 19.11 0.98 -18.19
CA ARG A 18 18.41 -0.01 -17.34
C ARG A 18 16.92 -0.08 -17.65
N LEU A 19 16.24 1.06 -17.80
CA LEU A 19 14.83 1.11 -18.20
C LEU A 19 14.59 0.55 -19.62
N ARG A 20 15.51 0.80 -20.58
CA ARG A 20 15.46 0.17 -21.91
C ARG A 20 15.67 -1.34 -21.84
N ARG A 21 16.48 -1.85 -20.91
CA ARG A 21 16.70 -3.29 -20.72
C ARG A 21 15.46 -3.97 -20.12
N CYS A 22 14.78 -3.34 -19.16
CA CYS A 22 13.49 -3.84 -18.63
C CYS A 22 12.40 -3.85 -19.71
N LYS A 23 12.26 -2.80 -20.54
CA LYS A 23 11.32 -2.80 -21.68
C LYS A 23 11.60 -3.91 -22.70
N LYS A 24 12.87 -4.21 -22.99
CA LYS A 24 13.25 -5.32 -23.88
C LYS A 24 12.97 -6.70 -23.29
N LEU A 25 13.07 -6.86 -21.97
CA LEU A 25 12.77 -8.13 -21.30
C LEU A 25 11.26 -8.36 -21.20
N CYS A 26 10.49 -7.32 -20.88
CA CYS A 26 9.03 -7.41 -20.81
C CYS A 26 8.38 -7.64 -22.19
N THR A 27 8.89 -6.98 -23.25
CA THR A 27 8.40 -7.20 -24.63
C THR A 27 8.72 -8.61 -25.16
N LYS A 28 9.87 -9.20 -24.83
CA LYS A 28 10.20 -10.58 -25.20
C LYS A 28 9.28 -11.61 -24.52
N SER A 29 8.90 -11.37 -23.26
CA SER A 29 7.94 -12.23 -22.55
C SER A 29 6.54 -12.16 -23.18
N ARG A 30 6.09 -10.94 -23.52
CA ARG A 30 4.78 -10.71 -24.16
C ARG A 30 4.65 -11.31 -25.56
N VAL A 31 5.69 -11.23 -26.40
CA VAL A 31 5.67 -11.81 -27.75
C VAL A 31 5.65 -13.36 -27.71
N SER A 32 6.28 -13.97 -26.71
CA SER A 32 6.23 -15.42 -26.48
C SER A 32 4.83 -15.88 -26.03
N ALA A 33 4.19 -15.12 -25.13
CA ALA A 33 2.83 -15.41 -24.66
C ALA A 33 1.76 -15.24 -25.75
N ILE A 34 1.90 -14.22 -26.61
CA ILE A 34 0.96 -13.96 -27.72
C ILE A 34 1.09 -15.02 -28.83
N LYS A 35 2.30 -15.51 -29.13
CA LYS A 35 2.48 -16.62 -30.09
C LYS A 35 1.86 -17.94 -29.60
N LYS A 36 1.88 -18.21 -28.28
CA LYS A 36 1.23 -19.40 -27.71
C LYS A 36 -0.31 -19.31 -27.69
N THR A 37 -0.88 -18.11 -27.60
CA THR A 37 -2.35 -17.92 -27.53
C THR A 37 -3.01 -17.80 -28.90
N LEU A 38 -2.28 -17.45 -29.96
CA LEU A 38 -2.79 -17.42 -31.33
C LEU A 38 -2.83 -18.80 -32.02
N SER A 39 -2.23 -19.82 -31.42
CA SER A 39 -2.22 -21.19 -31.95
C SER A 39 -3.49 -21.99 -31.64
N THR A 40 -4.40 -21.49 -30.80
CA THR A 40 -5.51 -22.30 -30.23
C THR A 40 -6.92 -21.71 -30.41
N LYS A 41 -7.11 -20.66 -31.21
CA LYS A 41 -8.45 -20.06 -31.40
C LYS A 41 -8.88 -19.96 -32.86
N ASN A 42 -9.19 -21.12 -33.45
CA ASN A 42 -10.13 -21.22 -34.56
C ASN A 42 -11.55 -21.28 -33.99
N LEU A 43 -12.19 -20.13 -33.78
CA LEU A 43 -13.60 -20.06 -33.39
C LEU A 43 -14.36 -19.09 -34.30
N ARG A 44 -15.37 -19.68 -34.95
CA ARG A 44 -16.33 -19.11 -35.90
C ARG A 44 -16.91 -17.78 -35.39
N ARG A 45 -16.80 -16.74 -36.22
CA ARG A 45 -17.57 -15.50 -36.07
C ARG A 45 -19.00 -15.75 -36.54
N LYS A 46 -19.99 -15.47 -35.68
CA LYS A 46 -21.39 -15.28 -36.07
C LYS A 46 -21.68 -13.79 -36.32
N PRO A 47 -22.66 -13.45 -37.18
CA PRO A 47 -22.95 -12.06 -37.55
C PRO A 47 -23.72 -11.32 -36.45
N LEU A 48 -23.44 -10.01 -36.30
CA LEU A 48 -24.20 -9.08 -35.47
C LEU A 48 -25.56 -8.78 -36.14
N GLU A 49 -26.65 -9.06 -35.42
CA GLU A 49 -27.96 -8.50 -35.71
C GLU A 49 -28.15 -7.13 -35.04
N LYS A 50 -28.76 -6.21 -35.79
CA LYS A 50 -29.15 -4.85 -35.39
C LYS A 50 -30.64 -4.86 -35.05
N THR A 51 -31.04 -4.28 -33.91
CA THR A 51 -32.42 -3.84 -33.61
C THR A 51 -32.35 -2.73 -32.53
N SER A 52 -32.59 -1.46 -32.85
CA SER A 52 -33.90 -0.74 -32.94
C SER A 52 -34.52 -0.43 -31.56
N THR A 53 -34.39 0.81 -31.06
CA THR A 53 -35.42 1.88 -30.98
C THR A 53 -36.58 1.68 -30.00
N LEU A 54 -36.72 2.70 -29.12
CA LEU A 54 -37.95 3.31 -28.58
C LEU A 54 -38.97 2.43 -27.83
N SER A 55 -39.24 2.76 -26.56
CA SER A 55 -40.63 3.12 -26.16
C SER A 55 -40.68 3.70 -24.74
N SER A 56 -41.16 4.94 -24.65
CA SER A 56 -41.57 5.59 -23.43
C SER A 56 -43.00 5.13 -23.10
N LYS A 57 -43.24 4.62 -21.88
CA LYS A 57 -44.61 4.36 -21.38
C LYS A 57 -44.77 4.83 -19.94
N ARG A 58 -45.55 5.91 -19.81
CA ARG A 58 -46.24 6.33 -18.58
C ARG A 58 -47.07 5.18 -18.02
N VAL A 59 -46.94 4.91 -16.72
CA VAL A 59 -47.88 4.08 -15.97
C VAL A 59 -48.55 4.94 -14.89
N ARG A 60 -49.87 4.89 -14.90
CA ARG A 60 -50.81 5.60 -14.04
C ARG A 60 -50.78 5.02 -12.62
N ALA A 61 -50.97 5.92 -11.65
CA ALA A 61 -51.35 5.58 -10.29
C ALA A 61 -52.67 4.80 -10.26
N ARG A 62 -52.69 3.68 -9.53
CA ARG A 62 -53.88 2.98 -9.07
C ARG A 62 -53.73 2.78 -7.56
N GLU A 63 -54.50 3.55 -6.81
CA GLU A 63 -54.84 3.27 -5.43
C GLU A 63 -55.75 2.04 -5.41
N GLY A 64 -55.42 1.06 -4.58
CA GLY A 64 -56.16 -0.18 -4.49
C GLY A 64 -55.75 -0.98 -3.24
N GLN A 65 -56.60 -0.91 -2.23
CA GLN A 65 -56.91 -1.92 -1.22
C GLN A 65 -55.75 -2.67 -0.55
N VAL A 66 -55.50 -2.28 0.70
CA VAL A 66 -54.79 -3.07 1.72
C VAL A 66 -55.68 -4.25 2.14
N THR A 67 -55.43 -5.42 1.58
CA THR A 67 -55.85 -6.70 2.17
C THR A 67 -54.69 -7.24 2.98
N GLN A 68 -54.81 -7.20 4.31
CA GLN A 68 -53.87 -7.85 5.21
C GLN A 68 -53.99 -9.36 5.03
N ASN A 69 -52.98 -9.96 4.38
CA ASN A 69 -52.83 -11.40 4.28
C ASN A 69 -51.72 -11.84 5.27
N PRO A 70 -52.07 -12.41 6.44
CA PRO A 70 -51.11 -12.74 7.48
C PRO A 70 -50.55 -14.15 7.33
N GLN A 71 -50.14 -14.57 6.13
CA GLN A 71 -49.50 -15.88 5.92
C GLN A 71 -48.54 -15.87 4.73
N HIS A 72 -47.35 -15.28 4.91
CA HIS A 72 -46.11 -15.78 4.29
C HIS A 72 -44.88 -15.05 4.83
N LEU A 73 -44.50 -15.35 6.08
CA LEU A 73 -43.09 -15.28 6.47
C LEU A 73 -42.39 -16.48 5.83
N ARG A 74 -42.19 -16.43 4.51
CA ARG A 74 -41.09 -17.19 3.91
C ARG A 74 -39.82 -16.56 4.50
N PRO A 75 -38.87 -17.35 5.06
CA PRO A 75 -37.52 -16.86 5.24
C PRO A 75 -37.11 -16.37 3.85
N SER A 76 -36.93 -15.07 3.71
CA SER A 76 -36.40 -14.56 2.47
C SER A 76 -34.99 -15.14 2.38
N THR A 77 -34.80 -16.11 1.49
CA THR A 77 -33.48 -16.46 0.96
C THR A 77 -33.03 -15.29 0.09
N VAL A 78 -33.05 -14.08 0.65
CA VAL A 78 -32.14 -13.05 0.18
C VAL A 78 -30.82 -13.74 0.42
N ASP A 79 -30.16 -14.05 -0.68
CA ASP A 79 -28.73 -14.21 -0.70
C ASP A 79 -28.17 -12.88 -0.18
N ASP A 80 -28.29 -12.66 1.13
CA ASP A 80 -27.58 -11.69 1.92
C ASP A 80 -26.14 -12.21 1.93
N GLU A 81 -25.53 -12.25 0.74
CA GLU A 81 -24.10 -12.05 0.60
C GLU A 81 -23.85 -10.64 1.15
N GLU A 82 -23.90 -10.55 2.48
CA GLU A 82 -23.43 -9.43 3.27
C GLU A 82 -22.10 -9.06 2.66
N GLU A 83 -22.08 -7.95 1.90
CA GLU A 83 -21.02 -7.61 0.97
C GLU A 83 -19.72 -7.58 1.76
N ALA A 84 -19.01 -8.71 1.70
CA ALA A 84 -17.96 -8.97 2.65
C ALA A 84 -16.94 -7.86 2.48
N ALA A 85 -16.56 -7.21 3.58
CA ALA A 85 -15.65 -6.08 3.51
C ALA A 85 -14.44 -6.43 2.63
N TRP A 86 -14.03 -5.49 1.78
CA TRP A 86 -13.12 -5.74 0.65
C TRP A 86 -11.76 -6.35 1.04
N TYR A 87 -11.41 -6.33 2.32
CA TYR A 87 -10.20 -6.93 2.90
C TYR A 87 -10.42 -8.29 3.59
N MET A 88 -11.62 -8.89 3.57
CA MET A 88 -11.96 -10.12 4.33
C MET A 88 -11.84 -11.43 3.54
N GLY A 89 -11.47 -11.35 2.25
CA GLY A 89 -11.32 -12.53 1.38
C GLY A 89 -10.25 -13.55 1.84
N PRO A 90 -10.35 -14.81 1.38
CA PRO A 90 -9.44 -15.89 1.79
C PRO A 90 -7.98 -15.67 1.37
N LYS A 91 -7.74 -14.83 0.36
CA LYS A 91 -6.41 -14.45 -0.13
C LYS A 91 -5.64 -13.50 0.78
N TYR A 92 -6.31 -12.84 1.74
CA TYR A 92 -5.67 -11.86 2.61
C TYR A 92 -5.10 -12.51 3.86
N THR A 93 -3.85 -12.15 4.16
CA THR A 93 -3.19 -12.48 5.42
C THR A 93 -3.89 -11.80 6.61
N ILE A 94 -3.56 -12.20 7.84
CA ILE A 94 -4.09 -11.53 9.04
C ILE A 94 -3.65 -10.06 9.06
N ASP A 95 -2.42 -9.77 8.68
CA ASP A 95 -1.89 -8.40 8.63
C ASP A 95 -2.59 -7.57 7.53
N ASP A 96 -2.87 -8.16 6.36
CA ASP A 96 -3.64 -7.50 5.30
C ASP A 96 -5.04 -7.11 5.79
N ARG A 97 -5.69 -7.99 6.58
CA ARG A 97 -7.02 -7.74 7.13
C ARG A 97 -7.01 -6.64 8.18
N ILE A 98 -6.04 -6.66 9.09
CA ILE A 98 -5.86 -5.63 10.11
C ILE A 98 -5.65 -4.28 9.43
N LEU A 99 -4.75 -4.24 8.44
CA LEU A 99 -4.47 -3.01 7.72
C LEU A 99 -5.66 -2.58 6.85
N GLY A 100 -6.34 -3.52 6.19
CA GLY A 100 -7.57 -3.24 5.43
C GLY A 100 -8.63 -2.54 6.27
N ARG A 101 -8.91 -3.04 7.49
CA ARG A 101 -9.80 -2.36 8.45
C ARG A 101 -9.34 -0.95 8.77
N LEU A 102 -8.05 -0.77 9.00
CA LEU A 102 -7.49 0.53 9.34
C LEU A 102 -7.60 1.52 8.17
N LEU A 103 -7.35 1.06 6.95
CA LEU A 103 -7.53 1.84 5.72
C LEU A 103 -9.01 2.21 5.52
N ASP A 104 -9.93 1.28 5.80
CA ASP A 104 -11.38 1.51 5.73
C ASP A 104 -11.84 2.59 6.72
N VAL A 105 -11.35 2.56 7.96
CA VAL A 105 -11.58 3.63 8.95
C VAL A 105 -10.99 4.96 8.49
N TYR A 106 -9.84 4.96 7.82
CA TYR A 106 -9.27 6.19 7.27
C TYR A 106 -10.14 6.75 6.13
N ILE A 107 -10.59 5.90 5.20
CA ILE A 107 -11.50 6.28 4.12
C ILE A 107 -12.77 6.89 4.72
N PHE A 108 -13.37 6.21 5.70
CA PHE A 108 -14.52 6.73 6.46
C PHE A 108 -14.24 8.12 7.04
N SER A 109 -13.08 8.32 7.69
CA SER A 109 -12.71 9.63 8.25
C SER A 109 -12.51 10.75 7.20
N ILE A 110 -12.19 10.39 5.95
CA ILE A 110 -12.16 11.33 4.83
C ILE A 110 -13.58 11.65 4.40
N THR A 111 -14.39 10.63 4.12
CA THR A 111 -15.76 10.76 3.60
C THR A 111 -16.64 11.61 4.51
N TYR A 112 -16.50 11.46 5.83
CA TYR A 112 -17.28 12.19 6.84
C TYR A 112 -16.55 13.40 7.43
N GLU A 113 -15.40 13.79 6.85
CA GLU A 113 -14.62 14.95 7.30
C GLU A 113 -14.36 14.98 8.81
N ILE A 114 -13.76 13.90 9.34
CA ILE A 114 -13.43 13.74 10.75
C ILE A 114 -11.90 13.78 10.95
N PRO A 115 -11.25 14.96 11.03
CA PRO A 115 -9.78 15.06 11.07
C PRO A 115 -9.14 14.33 12.25
N GLY A 116 -9.79 14.33 13.41
CA GLY A 116 -9.29 13.64 14.61
C GLY A 116 -9.17 12.13 14.39
N LEU A 117 -10.16 11.52 13.74
CA LEU A 117 -10.14 10.10 13.40
C LEU A 117 -9.10 9.81 12.32
N ARG A 118 -8.96 10.69 11.32
CA ARG A 118 -7.93 10.59 10.28
C ARG A 118 -6.53 10.55 10.87
N LEU A 119 -6.24 11.45 11.81
CA LEU A 119 -4.97 11.50 12.52
C LEU A 119 -4.76 10.24 13.36
N ALA A 120 -5.75 9.83 14.15
CA ALA A 120 -5.65 8.64 15.00
C ALA A 120 -5.37 7.37 14.17
N THR A 121 -6.06 7.20 13.05
CA THR A 121 -5.87 6.07 12.14
C THR A 121 -4.51 6.10 11.45
N MET A 122 -4.03 7.27 11.02
CA MET A 122 -2.68 7.42 10.47
C MET A 122 -1.61 7.04 11.51
N LEU A 123 -1.75 7.51 12.75
CA LEU A 123 -0.83 7.18 13.84
C LEU A 123 -0.84 5.69 14.14
N ALA A 124 -2.02 5.07 14.24
CA ALA A 124 -2.15 3.63 14.42
C ALA A 124 -1.44 2.85 13.31
N TRP A 125 -1.55 3.30 12.05
CA TRP A 125 -0.86 2.62 10.96
C TRP A 125 0.66 2.84 11.03
N GLN A 126 1.11 4.06 11.29
CA GLN A 126 2.53 4.37 11.46
C GLN A 126 3.17 3.53 12.58
N ARG A 127 2.46 3.32 13.69
CA ARG A 127 2.88 2.41 14.76
C ARG A 127 3.00 0.99 14.26
N LEU A 128 1.95 0.46 13.62
CA LEU A 128 1.93 -0.90 13.06
C LEU A 128 3.08 -1.13 12.06
N TYR A 129 3.25 -0.21 11.11
CA TYR A 129 4.34 -0.24 10.14
C TYR A 129 5.70 -0.19 10.83
N ALA A 130 5.88 0.67 11.83
CA ALA A 130 7.14 0.71 12.56
C ALA A 130 7.44 -0.63 13.25
N VAL A 131 6.43 -1.44 13.62
CA VAL A 131 6.62 -2.72 14.33
C VAL A 131 6.94 -3.83 13.35
N ASN A 132 6.15 -3.93 12.29
CA ASN A 132 6.17 -5.10 11.43
C ASN A 132 6.83 -4.84 10.08
N ALA A 133 7.20 -3.58 9.77
CA ALA A 133 7.57 -3.11 8.44
C ALA A 133 6.56 -3.52 7.36
N TYR A 134 5.30 -3.73 7.79
CA TYR A 134 4.29 -4.37 6.97
C TYR A 134 3.66 -3.36 6.01
N ILE A 135 3.70 -3.69 4.72
CA ILE A 135 3.12 -2.88 3.64
C ILE A 135 1.83 -3.52 3.15
N PRO A 136 0.77 -2.74 2.90
CA PRO A 136 -0.46 -3.27 2.33
C PRO A 136 -0.24 -3.88 0.95
N SER A 137 -0.92 -4.99 0.69
CA SER A 137 -0.94 -5.62 -0.63
C SER A 137 -1.40 -4.66 -1.75
N ALA A 138 -1.03 -4.98 -2.99
CA ALA A 138 -1.38 -4.18 -4.16
C ALA A 138 -2.90 -3.98 -4.33
N GLU A 139 -3.69 -4.94 -3.86
CA GLU A 139 -5.15 -4.82 -3.88
C GLU A 139 -5.67 -3.82 -2.85
N ASN A 140 -5.08 -3.78 -1.64
CA ASN A 140 -5.40 -2.76 -0.65
C ASN A 140 -5.02 -1.37 -1.16
N VAL A 141 -3.85 -1.23 -1.79
CA VAL A 141 -3.43 0.04 -2.41
C VAL A 141 -4.43 0.50 -3.46
N ARG A 142 -4.85 -0.40 -4.36
CA ARG A 142 -5.84 -0.07 -5.39
C ARG A 142 -7.16 0.37 -4.81
N ASN A 143 -7.69 -0.39 -3.84
CA ASN A 143 -8.95 -0.06 -3.19
C ASN A 143 -8.94 1.31 -2.51
N VAL A 144 -7.81 1.69 -1.88
CA VAL A 144 -7.65 3.02 -1.28
C VAL A 144 -7.66 4.11 -2.35
N TYR A 145 -6.85 3.97 -3.39
CA TYR A 145 -6.71 4.99 -4.45
C TYR A 145 -7.98 5.19 -5.28
N GLU A 146 -8.86 4.20 -5.34
CA GLU A 146 -10.19 4.33 -5.95
C GLU A 146 -11.17 5.15 -5.11
N ARG A 147 -10.91 5.31 -3.80
CA ARG A 147 -11.86 5.87 -2.82
C ARG A 147 -11.45 7.21 -2.22
N ILE A 148 -10.17 7.56 -2.25
CA ILE A 148 -9.68 8.83 -1.67
C ILE A 148 -8.78 9.61 -2.64
N PRO A 149 -8.68 10.94 -2.50
CA PRO A 149 -7.81 11.75 -3.36
C PRO A 149 -6.34 11.34 -3.26
N PHE A 150 -5.64 11.32 -4.40
CA PHE A 150 -4.21 11.02 -4.47
C PHE A 150 -3.33 11.99 -3.66
N SER A 151 -3.84 13.20 -3.38
CA SER A 151 -3.17 14.22 -2.57
C SER A 151 -3.32 14.02 -1.07
N SER A 152 -4.03 12.98 -0.61
CA SER A 152 -4.24 12.73 0.82
C SER A 152 -2.93 12.38 1.55
N GLY A 153 -2.91 12.58 2.88
CA GLY A 153 -1.76 12.15 3.69
C GLY A 153 -1.50 10.64 3.60
N LEU A 154 -2.56 9.82 3.49
CA LEU A 154 -2.47 8.37 3.40
C LEU A 154 -1.85 7.88 2.11
N THR A 155 -2.28 8.41 0.97
CA THR A 155 -1.74 8.04 -0.35
C THR A 155 -0.27 8.40 -0.45
N ASN A 156 0.11 9.58 0.06
CA ASN A 156 1.52 9.97 0.18
C ASN A 156 2.30 9.01 1.10
N TYR A 157 1.74 8.64 2.26
CA TYR A 157 2.40 7.70 3.16
C TYR A 157 2.59 6.30 2.54
N LEU A 158 1.56 5.78 1.87
CA LEU A 158 1.60 4.52 1.11
C LEU A 158 2.75 4.52 0.10
N ALA A 159 2.86 5.59 -0.69
CA ALA A 159 3.90 5.73 -1.69
C ALA A 159 5.30 5.78 -1.05
N HIS A 160 5.45 6.50 0.07
CA HIS A 160 6.69 6.55 0.82
C HIS A 160 7.11 5.18 1.37
N CYS A 161 6.18 4.43 1.97
CA CYS A 161 6.44 3.06 2.44
C CYS A 161 6.89 2.16 1.29
N HIS A 162 6.19 2.17 0.16
CA HIS A 162 6.54 1.31 -0.98
C HIS A 162 7.87 1.71 -1.62
N ALA A 163 8.14 3.00 -1.77
CA ALA A 163 9.42 3.49 -2.27
C ALA A 163 10.59 3.06 -1.36
N PHE A 164 10.35 2.96 -0.05
CA PHE A 164 11.35 2.55 0.93
C PHE A 164 11.59 1.03 0.93
N GLU A 165 10.55 0.22 1.06
CA GLU A 165 10.70 -1.24 1.23
C GLU A 165 10.94 -2.01 -0.07
N TYR A 166 10.50 -1.48 -1.22
CA TYR A 166 10.67 -2.14 -2.52
C TYR A 166 11.72 -1.41 -3.36
N PRO A 167 13.02 -1.74 -3.19
CA PRO A 167 14.03 -1.29 -4.14
C PRO A 167 13.66 -1.75 -5.54
N VAL A 168 13.96 -0.92 -6.55
CA VAL A 168 13.52 -1.11 -7.94
C VAL A 168 13.89 -2.49 -8.49
N GLU A 169 14.99 -3.06 -8.01
CA GLU A 169 15.49 -4.38 -8.40
C GLU A 169 14.62 -5.55 -7.90
N SER A 170 13.82 -5.34 -6.86
CA SER A 170 12.96 -6.36 -6.22
C SER A 170 11.50 -6.33 -6.68
N ILE A 171 11.17 -5.42 -7.60
CA ILE A 171 9.80 -5.20 -8.05
C ILE A 171 9.33 -6.36 -8.94
N ASP A 172 8.26 -7.04 -8.52
CA ASP A 172 7.48 -7.91 -9.41
C ASP A 172 6.62 -7.05 -10.34
N CYS A 173 7.05 -6.94 -11.60
CA CYS A 173 6.36 -6.18 -12.63
C CYS A 173 4.89 -6.61 -12.79
N ASN A 174 4.55 -7.89 -12.63
CA ASN A 174 3.16 -8.35 -12.83
C ASN A 174 2.22 -7.76 -11.77
N VAL A 175 2.70 -7.62 -10.54
CA VAL A 175 1.93 -7.01 -9.45
C VAL A 175 1.84 -5.50 -9.64
N TRP A 176 2.96 -4.85 -9.95
CA TRP A 176 3.03 -3.40 -10.07
C TRP A 176 2.28 -2.85 -11.29
N GLU A 177 2.19 -3.61 -12.38
CA GLU A 177 1.36 -3.25 -13.54
C GLU A 177 -0.14 -3.15 -13.21
N THR A 178 -0.57 -3.72 -12.08
CA THR A 178 -1.97 -3.64 -11.62
C THR A 178 -2.25 -2.47 -10.67
N LEU A 179 -1.22 -1.71 -10.31
CA LEU A 179 -1.36 -0.58 -9.39
C LEU A 179 -1.79 0.69 -10.14
N PRO A 180 -2.50 1.62 -9.48
CA PRO A 180 -2.89 2.90 -10.06
C PRO A 180 -1.68 3.70 -10.57
N GLY A 181 -1.81 4.34 -11.73
CA GLY A 181 -0.71 5.09 -12.36
C GLY A 181 -0.24 6.28 -11.51
N GLU A 182 -1.17 6.92 -10.81
CA GLU A 182 -0.95 8.02 -9.87
C GLU A 182 -0.08 7.55 -8.69
N PHE A 183 -0.41 6.38 -8.12
CA PHE A 183 0.38 5.76 -7.06
C PHE A 183 1.81 5.47 -7.53
N LEU A 184 1.96 4.83 -8.70
CA LEU A 184 3.27 4.51 -9.26
C LEU A 184 4.11 5.77 -9.51
N THR A 185 3.47 6.85 -9.96
CA THR A 185 4.12 8.14 -10.19
C THR A 185 4.65 8.72 -8.87
N GLU A 186 3.86 8.71 -7.81
CA GLU A 186 4.30 9.18 -6.48
C GLU A 186 5.45 8.34 -5.93
N VAL A 187 5.37 7.00 -6.03
CA VAL A 187 6.46 6.12 -5.62
C VAL A 187 7.77 6.46 -6.36
N ILE A 188 7.70 6.68 -7.68
CA ILE A 188 8.86 7.07 -8.48
C ILE A 188 9.39 8.45 -8.05
N ILE A 189 8.51 9.43 -7.80
CA ILE A 189 8.92 10.76 -7.34
C ILE A 189 9.65 10.67 -6.01
N VAL A 190 9.13 9.90 -5.05
CA VAL A 190 9.77 9.69 -3.75
C VAL A 190 11.12 9.00 -3.91
N ALA A 191 11.19 7.94 -4.72
CA ALA A 191 12.43 7.23 -5.02
C ALA A 191 13.47 8.10 -5.75
N LEU A 192 13.05 9.04 -6.60
CA LEU A 192 13.98 9.96 -7.28
C LEU A 192 14.50 11.04 -6.33
N ARG A 193 13.66 11.56 -5.44
CA ARG A 193 14.05 12.57 -4.44
C ARG A 193 15.14 12.04 -3.51
N SER A 194 15.09 10.77 -3.12
CA SER A 194 16.15 10.16 -2.31
C SER A 194 17.48 10.05 -3.07
N VAL A 195 17.46 9.75 -4.37
CA VAL A 195 18.68 9.68 -5.19
C VAL A 195 19.33 11.06 -5.40
N GLN A 196 18.54 12.12 -5.48
CA GLN A 196 19.04 13.50 -5.67
C GLN A 196 19.61 14.12 -4.39
N GLY A 197 19.11 13.72 -3.22
CA GLY A 197 19.63 14.16 -1.93
C GLY A 197 20.96 13.47 -1.61
N LYS A 198 22.07 14.09 -2.01
CA LYS A 198 23.48 13.72 -1.74
C LYS A 198 23.68 12.68 -0.59
N GLY A 199 23.53 11.40 -0.91
CA GLY A 199 24.10 10.29 -0.15
C GLY A 199 23.40 9.83 1.14
N SER A 200 22.12 10.12 1.39
CA SER A 200 21.43 9.50 2.53
C SER A 200 20.30 8.60 2.06
N ASP A 201 20.31 7.35 2.54
CA ASP A 201 19.24 6.35 2.44
C ASP A 201 17.85 6.99 2.41
N LEU A 202 16.93 6.41 1.63
CA LEU A 202 15.51 6.77 1.69
C LEU A 202 15.15 6.93 3.17
N VAL A 203 14.82 8.16 3.58
CA VAL A 203 14.52 8.42 4.98
C VAL A 203 13.35 7.52 5.32
N ARG A 204 13.58 6.59 6.26
CA ARG A 204 12.54 5.63 6.63
C ARG A 204 11.25 6.41 6.89
N PRO A 205 10.09 5.91 6.41
CA PRO A 205 8.82 6.61 6.57
C PRO A 205 8.54 7.00 8.03
N ASP A 206 9.19 6.30 8.97
CA ASP A 206 9.09 6.58 10.39
C ASP A 206 9.76 7.84 10.93
N HIS A 207 10.70 8.42 10.18
CA HIS A 207 11.40 9.61 10.63
C HIS A 207 10.66 10.91 10.26
N ARG A 208 9.66 10.84 9.36
CA ARG A 208 8.89 12.00 8.87
C ARG A 208 7.38 11.86 9.09
N TRP A 209 6.97 11.16 10.15
CA TRP A 209 5.55 10.90 10.47
C TRP A 209 4.64 12.12 10.43
N CYS A 210 5.05 13.21 11.09
CA CYS A 210 4.22 14.40 11.23
C CYS A 210 4.04 15.19 9.93
N ASP A 211 4.83 14.93 8.88
CA ASP A 211 4.66 15.60 7.58
C ASP A 211 3.42 15.11 6.83
N LEU A 212 2.83 14.00 7.27
CA LEU A 212 1.69 13.32 6.65
C LEU A 212 0.41 13.47 7.49
N HIS A 213 0.47 14.29 8.53
CA HIS A 213 -0.62 14.60 9.44
C HIS A 213 -1.17 15.99 9.15
N GLU A 214 -2.47 16.14 9.35
CA GLU A 214 -3.14 17.45 9.30
C GLU A 214 -3.06 18.09 10.70
N HIS A 215 -2.22 19.12 10.83
CA HIS A 215 -2.11 19.93 12.05
C HIS A 215 -2.84 21.25 11.86
N LYS A 216 -3.76 21.60 12.76
CA LYS A 216 -4.46 22.88 12.71
C LYS A 216 -3.57 24.03 13.15
N THR A 217 -2.63 23.76 14.04
CA THR A 217 -1.73 24.77 14.60
C THR A 217 -0.26 24.35 14.54
N LYS A 218 0.64 25.33 14.54
CA LYS A 218 2.09 25.06 14.69
C LYS A 218 2.41 24.39 16.04
N GLY A 219 1.62 24.66 17.08
CA GLY A 219 1.74 24.03 18.38
C GLY A 219 1.44 22.54 18.33
N GLU A 220 0.32 22.14 17.69
CA GLU A 220 -0.01 20.73 17.45
C GLU A 220 1.09 20.01 16.67
N LYS A 221 1.61 20.66 15.61
CA LYS A 221 2.74 20.11 14.85
C LYS A 221 3.99 19.92 15.72
N ALA A 222 4.33 20.89 16.57
CA ALA A 222 5.46 20.79 17.47
C ALA A 222 5.28 19.67 18.51
N VAL A 223 4.09 19.51 19.06
CA VAL A 223 3.75 18.41 19.98
C VAL A 223 3.88 17.06 19.28
N CYS A 224 3.34 16.92 18.06
CA CYS A 224 3.52 15.71 17.24
C CYS A 224 5.00 15.39 16.97
N GLN A 225 5.78 16.41 16.60
CA GLN A 225 7.19 16.22 16.24
C GLN A 225 8.07 15.91 17.45
N SER A 226 7.65 16.34 18.65
CA SER A 226 8.42 16.14 19.87
C SER A 226 8.67 14.66 20.14
N SER A 227 9.89 14.35 20.53
CA SER A 227 10.28 13.00 20.98
C SER A 227 9.47 12.53 22.18
N ALA A 228 9.00 13.46 23.04
CA ALA A 228 8.11 13.15 24.15
C ALA A 228 6.77 12.55 23.68
N GLY A 229 6.16 13.06 22.60
CA GLY A 229 4.94 12.48 22.03
C GLY A 229 5.17 11.09 21.42
N ARG A 230 6.37 10.82 20.88
CA ARG A 230 6.75 9.51 20.32
C ARG A 230 7.19 8.49 21.36
N LEU A 231 7.82 8.93 22.44
CA LEU A 231 8.29 8.09 23.55
C LEU A 231 7.17 7.79 24.53
N ALA A 232 6.23 8.70 24.76
CA ALA A 232 5.05 8.45 25.59
C ALA A 232 4.02 7.51 24.92
N ASP A 233 4.28 7.11 23.67
CA ASP A 233 3.49 6.14 22.97
C ASP A 233 3.80 4.75 23.49
N LEU A 234 2.92 4.21 24.34
CA LEU A 234 3.10 2.93 25.03
C LEU A 234 3.45 1.78 24.05
N ASP A 235 2.91 1.82 22.83
CA ASP A 235 3.19 0.84 21.78
C ASP A 235 4.64 0.89 21.28
N MET A 236 5.27 2.07 21.33
CA MET A 236 6.67 2.28 20.97
C MET A 236 7.62 1.97 22.13
N GLU A 237 7.22 2.26 23.38
CA GLU A 237 7.98 1.85 24.58
C GLU A 237 8.16 0.33 24.62
N TYR A 238 7.12 -0.44 24.28
CA TYR A 238 7.18 -1.90 24.21
C TYR A 238 8.31 -2.41 23.30
N LYS A 239 8.61 -1.73 22.19
CA LYS A 239 9.69 -2.10 21.27
C LYS A 239 11.06 -1.74 21.80
N ALA A 240 11.21 -0.56 22.41
CA ALA A 240 12.46 -0.21 23.06
C ALA A 240 12.81 -1.28 24.11
N ALA A 241 11.81 -1.71 24.90
CA ALA A 241 11.96 -2.79 25.86
C ALA A 241 12.26 -4.15 25.20
N LYS A 242 11.56 -4.53 24.13
CA LYS A 242 11.77 -5.80 23.43
C LYS A 242 13.13 -5.87 22.74
N ALA A 243 13.59 -4.79 22.11
CA ALA A 243 14.90 -4.71 21.45
C ALA A 243 16.04 -4.71 22.47
N VAL A 244 15.86 -4.11 23.65
CA VAL A 244 16.81 -4.22 24.76
C VAL A 244 16.88 -5.66 25.26
N LYS A 245 15.74 -6.32 25.46
CA LYS A 245 15.69 -7.74 25.87
C LYS A 245 16.34 -8.67 24.85
N SER A 246 16.09 -8.49 23.55
CA SER A 246 16.70 -9.33 22.51
C SER A 246 18.21 -9.13 22.41
N LYS A 247 18.71 -7.89 22.57
CA LYS A 247 20.14 -7.61 22.65
C LYS A 247 20.79 -8.23 23.88
N GLN A 248 20.13 -8.16 25.04
CA GLN A 248 20.61 -8.79 26.26
C GLN A 248 20.66 -10.33 26.14
N ALA A 249 19.65 -10.95 25.53
CA ALA A 249 19.65 -12.38 25.24
C ALA A 249 20.77 -12.78 24.28
N ALA A 250 20.99 -12.02 23.20
CA ALA A 250 22.09 -12.27 22.27
C ALA A 250 23.49 -12.14 22.91
N ILE A 251 23.65 -11.24 23.88
CA ILE A 251 24.89 -11.09 24.65
C ILE A 251 25.09 -12.27 25.63
N GLN A 252 24.01 -12.81 26.19
CA GLN A 252 24.07 -13.97 27.10
C GLN A 252 24.33 -15.29 26.35
N GLU A 253 23.80 -15.46 25.14
CA GLU A 253 24.00 -16.66 24.31
C GLU A 253 25.31 -16.60 23.51
N GLY A 254 25.80 -15.41 23.17
CA GLY A 254 27.09 -15.18 22.49
C GLY A 254 28.30 -15.27 23.42
N GLY A 255 28.33 -16.25 24.32
CA GLY A 255 29.39 -16.49 25.30
C GLY A 255 30.78 -16.23 24.72
N LEU A 256 31.56 -15.40 25.44
CA LEU A 256 32.95 -15.05 25.14
C LEU A 256 33.68 -16.25 24.51
N PRO A 257 34.30 -16.11 23.32
CA PRO A 257 35.09 -17.20 22.78
C PRO A 257 36.12 -17.56 23.85
N MET A 258 36.03 -18.79 24.35
CA MET A 258 37.06 -19.37 25.20
C MET A 258 38.37 -19.25 24.41
N ILE A 259 39.19 -18.28 24.78
CA ILE A 259 40.56 -18.18 24.33
C ILE A 259 41.23 -19.43 24.89
N GLN A 260 41.29 -20.49 24.08
CA GLN A 260 42.04 -21.69 24.41
C GLN A 260 43.50 -21.25 24.54
N GLY A 261 43.92 -21.03 25.78
CA GLY A 261 45.28 -20.68 26.12
C GLY A 261 46.22 -21.72 25.55
N ASN A 262 47.02 -21.28 24.58
CA ASN A 262 48.03 -22.10 23.95
C ASN A 262 49.16 -22.33 24.96
N ARG A 263 48.97 -23.31 25.86
CA ARG A 263 50.04 -23.86 26.69
C ARG A 263 50.80 -24.88 25.86
N HIS A 264 51.74 -24.40 25.06
CA HIS A 264 52.89 -25.23 24.70
C HIS A 264 54.10 -24.72 25.45
N ALA A 265 54.43 -25.50 26.48
CA ALA A 265 55.69 -25.47 27.17
C ALA A 265 56.70 -26.34 26.40
N ARG A 266 57.96 -25.90 26.49
CA ARG A 266 59.24 -26.54 26.13
C ARG A 266 59.71 -26.35 24.70
#